data_AF-A0A7C3IW60-F1
#
_entry.id   AF-A0A7C3IW60-F1
#
_cell.length_a   1.000
_cell.length_b   1.000
_cell.length_c   1.000
_cell.angle_alpha   90.00
_cell.angle_beta   90.00
_cell.angle_gamma   90.00
#
_symmetry.space_group_name_H-M   'P 1'
#
loop_
_entity.id
_entity.type
_entity.pdbx_description
1 polymer ?
#
loop_
_entity_poly.entity_id
_entity_poly.type
_entity_poly.pdbx_seq_one_letter_code
_entity_poly.pdbx_strand_id
1 'polypeptide(L)'
;NYSFFREVPAIERIGFPLAEMHPDGSFVITKHPGTGGLVSVGTVTAQLLYEIQGPRYFNPDATARFDTIQLRQEGPDRVLVHGVRGEPPPPTTKVCINYLGGYRNSVTFVLCGLDIDEKAKLAQDTLWSLVGGKDHFAEVFVDLVRWDRPNPRRNEEAFAHLTVVVKDPDPSKVGRAFTNKAIEMALANYPGFFVTHPPTDASPYGVYWPTLVPSELVEHRVVLDDATIPIEPVATGPSREVELPVVELPPPPEGETLRLPLGLLAGARSGDKGGNANVGLWTRRPEAFSWLRTYLTTERFRQLVPEAAGLKVERYEFPNLLALNFIVCGLLGDGVAASTRMDPQAKSFGEYVRAKVVEIPRALLAE
;
A
#
# COMPACT_ATOMS: atom_id res chain seq x y z
N ASN A 1 -0.86 -0.68 13.06
CA ASN A 1 -1.49 -0.61 11.72
C ASN A 1 -2.88 0.01 11.70
N TYR A 2 -3.55 0.16 12.84
CA TYR A 2 -4.73 1.02 12.96
C TYR A 2 -4.28 2.49 13.09
N SER A 3 -4.86 3.39 12.30
CA SER A 3 -4.48 4.82 12.25
C SER A 3 -4.64 5.56 13.57
N PHE A 4 -5.59 5.14 14.40
CA PHE A 4 -5.89 5.76 15.69
C PHE A 4 -5.26 4.95 16.83
N PHE A 5 -3.96 4.65 16.70
CA PHE A 5 -3.23 3.75 17.60
C PHE A 5 -3.25 4.18 19.08
N ARG A 6 -3.45 5.47 19.37
CA ARG A 6 -3.56 6.00 20.74
C ARG A 6 -4.79 5.49 21.50
N GLU A 7 -5.78 4.97 20.78
CA GLU A 7 -7.00 4.39 21.36
C GLU A 7 -6.82 2.92 21.74
N VAL A 8 -5.71 2.30 21.35
CA VAL A 8 -5.48 0.86 21.54
C VAL A 8 -4.81 0.63 22.89
N PRO A 9 -5.50 0.03 23.89
CA PRO A 9 -4.93 -0.22 25.19
C PRO A 9 -3.91 -1.37 25.13
N ALA A 10 -2.85 -1.29 25.95
CA ALA A 10 -1.81 -2.32 26.09
C ALA A 10 -1.32 -2.85 24.72
N ILE A 11 -1.02 -1.93 23.79
CA ILE A 11 -0.67 -2.21 22.39
C ILE A 11 0.57 -3.11 22.26
N GLU A 12 1.43 -3.15 23.27
CA GLU A 12 2.62 -3.99 23.37
C GLU A 12 2.31 -5.48 23.59
N ARG A 13 1.06 -5.84 23.92
CA ARG A 13 0.61 -7.23 24.19
C ARG A 13 -0.73 -7.55 23.53
N ILE A 14 -0.87 -7.23 22.24
CA ILE A 14 -2.06 -7.54 21.45
C ILE A 14 -2.18 -9.07 21.24
N GLY A 15 -3.34 -9.63 21.57
CA GLY A 15 -3.70 -11.01 21.22
C GLY A 15 -4.17 -11.13 19.77
N PHE A 16 -4.09 -12.34 19.20
CA PHE A 16 -4.71 -12.61 17.91
C PHE A 16 -6.25 -12.52 18.03
N PRO A 17 -6.93 -11.94 17.01
CA PRO A 17 -8.39 -11.93 16.99
C PRO A 17 -8.94 -13.32 16.72
N LEU A 18 -10.18 -13.53 17.13
CA LEU A 18 -10.95 -14.74 16.86
C LEU A 18 -12.31 -14.37 16.26
N ALA A 19 -12.82 -15.25 15.40
CA ALA A 19 -14.14 -15.11 14.79
C ALA A 19 -15.09 -16.15 15.38
N GLU A 20 -16.17 -15.68 16.00
CA GLU A 20 -17.27 -16.52 16.47
C GLU A 20 -18.32 -16.59 15.36
N MET A 21 -18.40 -17.74 14.68
CA MET A 21 -19.27 -17.92 13.51
C MET A 21 -20.69 -18.35 13.94
N HIS A 22 -21.71 -17.76 13.31
CA HIS A 22 -23.11 -18.16 13.47
C HIS A 22 -23.59 -19.02 12.29
N PRO A 23 -24.64 -19.86 12.49
CA PRO A 23 -25.18 -20.71 11.43
C PRO A 23 -25.71 -19.97 10.19
N ASP A 24 -26.07 -18.69 10.33
CA ASP A 24 -26.56 -17.84 9.23
C ASP A 24 -25.44 -17.19 8.41
N GLY A 25 -24.17 -17.48 8.75
CA GLY A 25 -22.98 -16.93 8.11
C GLY A 25 -22.53 -15.57 8.64
N SER A 26 -23.29 -14.94 9.54
CA SER A 26 -22.79 -13.80 10.31
C SER A 26 -21.73 -14.26 11.32
N PHE A 27 -20.89 -13.34 11.78
CA PHE A 27 -19.85 -13.67 12.75
C PHE A 27 -19.43 -12.48 13.59
N VAL A 28 -19.00 -12.73 14.82
CA VAL A 28 -18.43 -11.71 15.69
C VAL A 28 -16.91 -11.80 15.66
N ILE A 29 -16.24 -10.71 15.29
CA ILE A 29 -14.81 -10.53 15.53
C ILE A 29 -14.63 -10.07 16.97
N THR A 30 -13.76 -10.78 17.70
CA THR A 30 -13.40 -10.48 19.09
C THR A 30 -11.95 -10.88 19.38
N LYS A 31 -11.52 -10.79 20.63
CA LYS A 31 -10.17 -11.15 21.09
C LYS A 31 -10.20 -11.95 22.38
N HIS A 32 -9.12 -12.66 22.68
CA HIS A 32 -9.00 -13.42 23.93
C HIS A 32 -9.04 -12.51 25.17
N PRO A 33 -9.73 -12.91 26.26
CA PRO A 33 -9.68 -12.20 27.54
C PRO A 33 -8.25 -12.05 28.07
N GLY A 34 -7.98 -10.96 28.80
CA GLY A 34 -6.67 -10.73 29.44
C GLY A 34 -5.53 -10.31 28.48
N THR A 35 -5.82 -10.17 27.19
CA THR A 35 -4.86 -9.61 26.21
C THR A 35 -5.04 -8.09 26.05
N GLY A 36 -4.04 -7.40 25.52
CA GLY A 36 -4.18 -6.02 25.06
C GLY A 36 -4.93 -5.93 23.73
N GLY A 37 -4.88 -4.75 23.10
CA GLY A 37 -5.53 -4.50 21.82
C GLY A 37 -6.96 -3.98 21.94
N LEU A 38 -7.54 -3.68 20.77
CA LEU A 38 -8.89 -3.15 20.62
C LEU A 38 -9.57 -3.85 19.44
N VAL A 39 -10.80 -4.32 19.65
CA VAL A 39 -11.70 -4.74 18.57
C VAL A 39 -12.91 -3.80 18.52
N SER A 40 -12.88 -2.90 17.55
CA SER A 40 -13.93 -1.91 17.30
C SER A 40 -14.33 -1.92 15.83
N VAL A 41 -15.47 -1.30 15.51
CA VAL A 41 -15.88 -1.07 14.11
C VAL A 41 -14.73 -0.44 13.31
N GLY A 42 -13.97 0.49 13.91
CA GLY A 42 -12.81 1.12 13.27
C GLY A 42 -11.69 0.14 12.94
N THR A 43 -11.31 -0.75 13.87
CA THR A 43 -10.22 -1.72 13.63
C THR A 43 -10.62 -2.79 12.63
N VAL A 44 -11.89 -3.22 12.64
CA VAL A 44 -12.44 -4.15 11.64
C VAL A 44 -12.50 -3.49 10.26
N THR A 45 -12.96 -2.24 10.18
CA THR A 45 -12.98 -1.45 8.93
C THR A 45 -11.58 -1.29 8.35
N ALA A 46 -10.59 -0.98 9.19
CA ALA A 46 -9.20 -0.87 8.75
C ALA A 46 -8.68 -2.15 8.09
N GLN A 47 -9.07 -3.32 8.60
CA GLN A 47 -8.69 -4.61 8.01
C GLN A 47 -9.48 -4.94 6.74
N LEU A 48 -10.78 -4.61 6.69
CA LEU A 48 -11.61 -4.81 5.50
C LEU A 48 -11.15 -3.98 4.29
N LEU A 49 -10.53 -2.83 4.54
CA LEU A 49 -10.01 -1.95 3.50
C LEU A 49 -8.57 -2.28 3.06
N TYR A 50 -7.95 -3.33 3.63
CA TYR A 50 -6.57 -3.69 3.34
C TYR A 50 -6.45 -4.55 2.08
N GLU A 51 -5.69 -4.09 1.09
CA GLU A 51 -5.33 -4.83 -0.14
C GLU A 51 -6.53 -5.34 -0.96
N ILE A 52 -7.64 -4.59 -0.92
CA ILE A 52 -8.83 -4.81 -1.74
C ILE A 52 -8.72 -4.03 -3.06
N GLN A 53 -9.30 -4.56 -4.14
CA GLN A 53 -9.31 -3.89 -5.44
C GLN A 53 -10.59 -3.06 -5.65
N GLY A 54 -11.75 -3.58 -5.25
CA GLY A 54 -13.04 -2.93 -5.41
C GLY A 54 -14.12 -3.68 -4.60
N PRO A 55 -15.42 -3.48 -4.92
CA PRO A 55 -16.52 -4.09 -4.15
C PRO A 55 -16.59 -5.61 -4.27
N ARG A 56 -16.09 -6.17 -5.38
CA ARG A 56 -15.99 -7.61 -5.60
C ARG A 56 -14.63 -8.11 -5.17
N TYR A 57 -14.63 -9.03 -4.21
CA TYR A 57 -13.44 -9.73 -3.76
C TYR A 57 -13.51 -11.19 -4.23
N PHE A 58 -12.72 -11.52 -5.24
CA PHE A 58 -12.72 -12.83 -5.87
C PHE A 58 -12.04 -13.89 -4.98
N ASN A 59 -12.75 -14.97 -4.70
CA ASN A 59 -12.21 -16.22 -4.16
C ASN A 59 -12.51 -17.36 -5.14
N PRO A 60 -11.84 -18.53 -5.03
CA PRO A 60 -12.07 -19.66 -5.92
C PRO A 60 -13.52 -20.15 -5.98
N ASP A 61 -14.21 -20.14 -4.83
CA ASP A 61 -15.55 -20.74 -4.72
C ASP A 61 -16.70 -19.72 -4.72
N ALA A 62 -16.41 -18.44 -4.47
CA ALA A 62 -17.38 -17.37 -4.46
C ALA A 62 -16.72 -15.99 -4.61
N THR A 63 -17.46 -15.03 -5.14
CA THR A 63 -17.06 -13.62 -5.11
C THR A 63 -17.76 -12.93 -3.95
N ALA A 64 -17.02 -12.48 -2.94
CA ALA A 64 -17.59 -11.75 -1.81
C ALA A 64 -17.89 -10.28 -2.20
N ARG A 65 -19.03 -9.76 -1.76
CA ARG A 65 -19.47 -8.38 -2.02
C ARG A 65 -19.23 -7.48 -0.80
N PHE A 66 -18.12 -6.76 -0.80
CA PHE A 66 -17.69 -5.90 0.31
C PHE A 66 -18.62 -4.69 0.52
N ASP A 67 -19.30 -4.27 -0.52
CA ASP A 67 -20.34 -3.24 -0.52
C ASP A 67 -21.66 -3.68 0.14
N THR A 68 -21.77 -4.94 0.57
CA THR A 68 -22.90 -5.45 1.37
C THR A 68 -22.60 -5.64 2.85
N ILE A 69 -21.33 -5.52 3.25
CA ILE A 69 -20.91 -5.76 4.63
C ILE A 69 -21.56 -4.73 5.56
N GLN A 70 -22.13 -5.20 6.66
CA GLN A 70 -22.62 -4.37 7.75
C GLN A 70 -21.85 -4.70 9.02
N LEU A 71 -21.45 -3.64 9.75
CA LEU A 71 -20.71 -3.74 11.00
C LEU A 71 -21.56 -3.17 12.14
N ARG A 72 -21.64 -3.92 13.25
CA ARG A 72 -22.30 -3.44 14.47
C ARG A 72 -21.44 -3.75 15.68
N GLN A 73 -21.15 -2.73 16.49
CA GLN A 73 -20.52 -2.94 17.79
C GLN A 73 -21.54 -3.61 18.73
N GLU A 74 -21.23 -4.81 19.22
CA GLU A 74 -22.13 -5.55 20.13
C GLU A 74 -21.73 -5.42 21.60
N GLY A 75 -20.48 -5.05 21.85
CA GLY A 75 -19.94 -4.85 23.19
C GLY A 75 -18.47 -4.47 23.14
N PRO A 76 -17.81 -4.35 24.31
CA PRO A 76 -16.37 -4.14 24.38
C PRO A 76 -15.63 -5.26 23.62
N ASP A 77 -14.73 -4.86 22.72
CA ASP A 77 -13.95 -5.79 21.89
C ASP A 77 -14.77 -6.77 21.05
N ARG A 78 -16.02 -6.45 20.70
CA ARG A 78 -16.90 -7.34 19.94
C ARG A 78 -17.62 -6.59 18.82
N VAL A 79 -17.37 -7.01 17.60
CA VAL A 79 -17.98 -6.44 16.39
C VAL A 79 -18.63 -7.54 15.58
N LEU A 80 -19.95 -7.48 15.45
CA LEU A 80 -20.70 -8.31 14.53
C LEU A 80 -20.46 -7.83 13.10
N VAL A 81 -20.11 -8.78 12.23
CA VAL A 81 -20.06 -8.65 10.78
C VAL A 81 -21.23 -9.45 10.21
N HIS A 82 -22.15 -8.78 9.52
CA HIS A 82 -23.35 -9.41 8.98
C HIS A 82 -23.77 -8.79 7.65
N GLY A 83 -24.84 -9.31 7.06
CA GLY A 83 -25.38 -8.81 5.78
C GLY A 83 -24.53 -9.12 4.56
N VAL A 84 -23.40 -9.82 4.74
CA VAL A 84 -22.46 -10.14 3.65
C VAL A 84 -23.16 -11.04 2.62
N ARG A 85 -23.08 -10.64 1.35
CA ARG A 85 -23.54 -11.40 0.19
C ARG A 85 -22.38 -11.85 -0.67
N GLY A 86 -22.61 -12.90 -1.43
CA GLY A 86 -21.67 -13.41 -2.42
C GLY A 86 -22.35 -13.58 -3.78
N GLU A 87 -21.54 -13.56 -4.81
CA GLU A 87 -21.90 -13.98 -6.16
C GLU A 87 -21.25 -15.36 -6.42
N PRO A 88 -21.77 -16.14 -7.40
CA PRO A 88 -21.08 -17.34 -7.87
C PRO A 88 -19.60 -17.08 -8.21
N PRO A 89 -18.76 -18.11 -8.20
CA PRO A 89 -17.36 -17.95 -8.55
C PRO A 89 -17.21 -17.46 -10.00
N PRO A 90 -16.17 -16.67 -10.31
CA PRO A 90 -15.90 -16.25 -11.67
C PRO A 90 -15.44 -17.44 -12.54
N PRO A 91 -15.55 -17.35 -13.89
CA PRO A 91 -15.01 -18.36 -14.81
C PRO A 91 -13.47 -18.43 -14.82
N THR A 92 -12.81 -17.63 -14.01
CA THR A 92 -11.36 -17.48 -13.97
C THR A 92 -10.82 -17.62 -12.55
N THR A 93 -9.74 -18.36 -12.38
CA THR A 93 -9.00 -18.44 -11.13
C THR A 93 -7.92 -17.37 -11.09
N LYS A 94 -7.77 -16.72 -9.94
CA LYS A 94 -6.66 -15.82 -9.70
C LYS A 94 -5.39 -16.62 -9.42
N VAL A 95 -4.35 -16.35 -10.20
CA VAL A 95 -3.04 -16.98 -10.05
C VAL A 95 -1.95 -15.96 -9.76
N CYS A 96 -0.91 -16.46 -9.10
CA CYS A 96 0.28 -15.73 -8.69
C CYS A 96 1.46 -16.24 -9.51
N ILE A 97 1.75 -15.62 -10.66
CA ILE A 97 2.89 -16.02 -11.48
C ILE A 97 4.12 -15.30 -10.95
N ASN A 98 5.16 -16.07 -10.61
CA ASN A 98 6.43 -15.55 -10.14
C ASN A 98 7.54 -15.97 -11.11
N TYR A 99 8.36 -15.01 -11.52
CA TYR A 99 9.51 -15.28 -12.39
C TYR A 99 10.70 -14.40 -11.99
N LEU A 100 11.89 -14.80 -12.42
CA LEU A 100 13.11 -14.01 -12.20
C LEU A 100 13.10 -12.80 -13.13
N GLY A 101 13.13 -11.59 -12.56
CA GLY A 101 13.11 -10.34 -13.31
C GLY A 101 14.47 -9.89 -13.85
N GLY A 102 15.55 -10.54 -13.40
CA GLY A 102 16.93 -10.16 -13.70
C GLY A 102 17.69 -9.88 -12.42
N TYR A 103 18.68 -8.99 -12.53
CA TYR A 103 19.57 -8.62 -11.45
C TYR A 103 19.52 -7.13 -11.19
N ARG A 104 19.77 -6.74 -9.94
CA ARG A 104 19.84 -5.34 -9.53
C ARG A 104 20.99 -5.10 -8.58
N ASN A 105 21.39 -3.84 -8.53
CA ASN A 105 22.32 -3.33 -7.53
C ASN A 105 22.04 -1.86 -7.25
N SER A 106 22.46 -1.38 -6.08
CA SER A 106 22.17 -0.02 -5.64
C SER A 106 23.33 0.58 -4.88
N VAL A 107 23.48 1.89 -5.01
CA VAL A 107 24.35 2.70 -4.15
C VAL A 107 23.58 3.90 -3.63
N THR A 108 23.73 4.20 -2.34
CA THR A 108 23.20 5.43 -1.75
C THR A 108 24.37 6.31 -1.34
N PHE A 109 24.52 7.42 -2.08
CA PHE A 109 25.43 8.50 -1.74
C PHE A 109 24.79 9.37 -0.66
N VAL A 110 25.53 9.64 0.41
CA VAL A 110 25.10 10.61 1.40
C VAL A 110 25.68 11.97 1.05
N LEU A 111 24.80 12.93 0.83
CA LEU A 111 25.12 14.31 0.50
C LEU A 111 24.92 15.14 1.77
N CYS A 112 25.94 15.87 2.21
CA CYS A 112 25.89 16.59 3.48
C CYS A 112 26.02 18.10 3.29
N GLY A 113 25.18 18.87 3.98
CA GLY A 113 25.30 20.32 4.13
C GLY A 113 24.71 21.12 2.97
N LEU A 114 25.48 22.08 2.44
CA LEU A 114 25.05 23.00 1.38
C LEU A 114 25.07 22.35 -0.01
N ASP A 115 24.46 23.01 -1.00
CA ASP A 115 24.59 22.71 -2.44
C ASP A 115 24.23 21.27 -2.81
N ILE A 116 23.18 20.74 -2.18
CA ILE A 116 22.87 19.31 -2.28
C ILE A 116 22.43 18.93 -3.69
N ASP A 117 21.66 19.79 -4.37
CA ASP A 117 21.23 19.53 -5.74
C ASP A 117 22.44 19.52 -6.70
N GLU A 118 23.38 20.45 -6.51
CA GLU A 118 24.64 20.50 -7.27
C GLU A 118 25.52 19.27 -6.99
N LYS A 119 25.66 18.87 -5.73
CA LYS A 119 26.38 17.64 -5.34
C LYS A 119 25.71 16.40 -5.93
N ALA A 120 24.38 16.32 -5.89
CA ALA A 120 23.64 15.21 -6.47
C ALA A 120 23.85 15.12 -7.98
N LYS A 121 23.87 16.26 -8.66
CA LYS A 121 24.19 16.34 -10.09
C LYS A 121 25.62 15.90 -10.37
N LEU A 122 26.60 16.43 -9.63
CA LEU A 122 28.02 16.08 -9.79
C LEU A 122 28.27 14.58 -9.58
N ALA A 123 27.68 13.99 -8.53
CA ALA A 123 27.79 12.58 -8.23
C ALA A 123 27.21 11.72 -9.37
N GLN A 124 26.02 12.09 -9.87
CA GLN A 124 25.40 11.41 -11.00
C GLN A 124 26.25 11.51 -12.26
N ASP A 125 26.59 12.73 -12.70
CA ASP A 125 27.34 12.95 -13.94
C ASP A 125 28.67 12.18 -13.94
N THR A 126 29.36 12.15 -12.79
CA THR A 126 30.60 11.39 -12.62
C THR A 126 30.35 9.88 -12.67
N LEU A 127 29.37 9.37 -11.92
CA LEU A 127 29.03 7.95 -11.90
C LEU A 127 28.73 7.46 -13.33
N TRP A 128 27.90 8.19 -14.07
CA TRP A 128 27.52 7.85 -15.44
C TRP A 128 28.71 7.85 -16.39
N SER A 129 29.64 8.80 -16.24
CA SER A 129 30.88 8.79 -17.02
C SER A 129 31.75 7.57 -16.73
N LEU A 130 31.81 7.11 -15.48
CA LEU A 130 32.67 5.99 -15.06
C LEU A 130 32.12 4.62 -15.47
N VAL A 131 30.80 4.49 -15.59
CA VAL A 131 30.11 3.22 -15.92
C VAL A 131 29.72 3.09 -17.39
N GLY A 132 30.08 4.07 -18.23
CA GLY A 132 29.81 4.04 -19.67
C GLY A 132 28.43 4.55 -20.09
N GLY A 133 27.77 5.33 -19.23
CA GLY A 133 26.47 5.95 -19.49
C GLY A 133 25.29 5.23 -18.84
N LYS A 134 24.14 5.91 -18.79
CA LYS A 134 22.88 5.33 -18.24
C LYS A 134 22.36 4.18 -19.11
N ASP A 135 22.49 4.31 -20.43
CA ASP A 135 21.97 3.35 -21.42
C ASP A 135 22.75 2.02 -21.42
N HIS A 136 23.81 1.90 -20.60
CA HIS A 136 24.49 0.64 -20.36
C HIS A 136 23.58 -0.40 -19.66
N PHE A 137 22.64 0.09 -18.85
CA PHE A 137 21.71 -0.72 -18.05
C PHE A 137 20.32 -0.75 -18.69
N ALA A 138 19.59 -1.85 -18.51
CA ALA A 138 18.21 -1.96 -18.97
C ALA A 138 17.28 -0.96 -18.27
N GLU A 139 17.45 -0.75 -16.96
CA GLU A 139 16.70 0.25 -16.19
C GLU A 139 17.58 0.97 -15.18
N VAL A 140 17.34 2.28 -15.01
CA VAL A 140 18.03 3.13 -14.04
C VAL A 140 17.00 3.94 -13.25
N PHE A 141 17.12 3.90 -11.92
CA PHE A 141 16.31 4.68 -11.01
C PHE A 141 17.22 5.57 -10.17
N VAL A 142 16.86 6.84 -10.05
CA VAL A 142 17.56 7.80 -9.22
C VAL A 142 16.54 8.50 -8.33
N ASP A 143 16.77 8.46 -7.04
CA ASP A 143 15.93 9.13 -6.04
C ASP A 143 16.78 9.99 -5.11
N LEU A 144 16.36 11.24 -4.93
CA LEU A 144 17.00 12.19 -4.01
C LEU A 144 16.03 12.52 -2.90
N VAL A 145 16.31 12.00 -1.70
CA VAL A 145 15.49 12.25 -0.51
C VAL A 145 16.20 13.24 0.40
N ARG A 146 15.55 14.40 0.60
CA ARG A 146 16.05 15.52 1.42
C ARG A 146 15.58 15.34 2.87
N TRP A 147 16.47 14.87 3.75
CA TRP A 147 16.23 14.84 5.20
C TRP A 147 16.91 16.00 5.93
N ASP A 148 17.80 16.68 5.22
CA ASP A 148 18.58 17.80 5.70
C ASP A 148 17.68 18.98 6.07
N ARG A 149 18.14 19.72 7.06
CA ARG A 149 17.40 20.82 7.66
C ARG A 149 18.23 22.09 7.64
N PRO A 150 17.57 23.27 7.56
CA PRO A 150 18.26 24.53 7.82
C PRO A 150 18.89 24.53 9.23
N ASN A 151 20.17 24.90 9.30
CA ASN A 151 20.96 24.99 10.55
C ASN A 151 20.85 23.73 11.46
N PRO A 152 21.40 22.58 11.02
CA PRO A 152 21.23 21.31 11.71
C PRO A 152 21.99 21.27 13.03
N ARG A 153 21.40 20.64 14.05
CA ARG A 153 22.02 20.54 15.40
C ARG A 153 22.99 19.38 15.55
N ARG A 154 22.87 18.39 14.65
CA ARG A 154 23.71 17.19 14.56
C ARG A 154 24.06 16.96 13.11
N ASN A 155 25.16 16.25 12.86
CA ASN A 155 25.65 16.01 11.50
C ASN A 155 24.60 15.29 10.63
N GLU A 156 23.90 14.30 11.19
CA GLU A 156 22.88 13.50 10.48
C GLU A 156 21.66 14.32 10.07
N GLU A 157 21.40 15.46 10.72
CA GLU A 157 20.34 16.40 10.34
C GLU A 157 20.74 17.26 9.12
N ALA A 158 21.97 17.11 8.61
CA ALA A 158 22.47 17.76 7.40
C ALA A 158 22.48 16.84 6.17
N PHE A 159 21.99 15.60 6.30
CA PHE A 159 22.11 14.58 5.25
C PHE A 159 20.92 14.56 4.31
N ALA A 160 21.21 14.42 3.01
CA ALA A 160 20.28 13.96 2.00
C ALA A 160 20.83 12.66 1.38
N HIS A 161 19.92 11.80 0.93
CA HIS A 161 20.27 10.51 0.34
C HIS A 161 19.98 10.54 -1.16
N LEU A 162 21.03 10.39 -1.97
CA LEU A 162 20.91 10.12 -3.39
C LEU A 162 21.08 8.62 -3.60
N THR A 163 19.99 7.92 -3.88
CA THR A 163 20.00 6.49 -4.19
C THR A 163 19.94 6.29 -5.69
N VAL A 164 20.88 5.50 -6.20
CA VAL A 164 20.93 5.05 -7.58
C VAL A 164 20.73 3.55 -7.59
N VAL A 165 19.71 3.07 -8.30
CA VAL A 165 19.45 1.64 -8.52
C VAL A 165 19.54 1.35 -10.01
N VAL A 166 20.25 0.29 -10.36
CA VAL A 166 20.36 -0.21 -11.73
C VAL A 166 19.81 -1.63 -11.80
N LYS A 167 19.15 -1.97 -12.90
CA LYS A 167 18.68 -3.33 -13.21
C LYS A 167 19.11 -3.75 -14.60
N ASP A 168 19.47 -5.02 -14.75
CA ASP A 168 19.79 -5.62 -16.04
C ASP A 168 19.59 -7.15 -15.97
N PRO A 169 19.16 -7.81 -17.07
CA PRO A 169 19.19 -9.27 -17.15
C PRO A 169 20.61 -9.85 -17.06
N ASP A 170 21.65 -9.08 -17.43
CA ASP A 170 23.06 -9.48 -17.31
C ASP A 170 23.62 -9.07 -15.94
N PRO A 171 23.93 -10.03 -15.04
CA PRO A 171 24.47 -9.73 -13.71
C PRO A 171 25.85 -9.05 -13.75
N SER A 172 26.61 -9.23 -14.84
CA SER A 172 27.96 -8.68 -14.94
C SER A 172 27.96 -7.14 -15.05
N LYS A 173 26.91 -6.57 -15.66
CA LYS A 173 26.74 -5.12 -15.79
C LYS A 173 26.39 -4.46 -14.46
N VAL A 174 25.51 -5.09 -13.69
CA VAL A 174 25.03 -4.57 -12.40
C VAL A 174 25.77 -5.14 -11.19
N GLY A 175 26.82 -5.94 -11.41
CA GLY A 175 27.61 -6.55 -10.34
C GLY A 175 28.53 -5.55 -9.63
N ARG A 176 29.58 -6.09 -9.02
CA ARG A 176 30.60 -5.26 -8.32
C ARG A 176 31.25 -4.19 -9.20
N ALA A 177 31.28 -4.37 -10.53
CA ALA A 177 31.84 -3.38 -11.44
C ALA A 177 31.13 -2.01 -11.28
N PHE A 178 29.80 -2.01 -11.14
CA PHE A 178 29.01 -0.80 -10.91
C PHE A 178 29.32 -0.16 -9.55
N THR A 179 29.21 -0.91 -8.45
CA THR A 179 29.40 -0.37 -7.09
C THR A 179 30.85 0.02 -6.80
N ASN A 180 31.83 -0.65 -7.39
CA ASN A 180 33.24 -0.25 -7.29
C ASN A 180 33.45 1.14 -7.90
N LYS A 181 32.86 1.45 -9.07
CA LYS A 181 32.96 2.80 -9.68
C LYS A 181 32.38 3.88 -8.79
N ALA A 182 31.29 3.59 -8.10
CA ALA A 182 30.73 4.52 -7.11
C ALA A 182 31.70 4.79 -5.95
N ILE A 183 32.44 3.79 -5.46
CA ILE A 183 33.43 3.97 -4.37
C ILE A 183 34.70 4.67 -4.83
N GLU A 184 35.15 4.44 -6.06
CA GLU A 184 36.31 5.11 -6.64
C GLU A 184 36.17 6.65 -6.62
N MET A 185 34.94 7.18 -6.50
CA MET A 185 34.65 8.61 -6.38
C MET A 185 35.03 9.23 -5.02
N ALA A 186 35.27 8.43 -3.98
CA ALA A 186 35.21 8.90 -2.59
C ALA A 186 36.18 10.04 -2.21
N LEU A 187 37.36 10.10 -2.83
CA LEU A 187 38.39 11.10 -2.51
C LEU A 187 38.45 12.26 -3.50
N ALA A 188 37.65 12.24 -4.57
CA ALA A 188 37.82 13.15 -5.71
C ALA A 188 36.49 13.67 -6.32
N ASN A 189 35.37 13.60 -5.58
CA ASN A 189 34.07 14.01 -6.11
C ASN A 189 33.48 15.24 -5.38
N TYR A 190 32.67 15.04 -4.35
CA TYR A 190 32.06 16.12 -3.57
C TYR A 190 32.56 16.13 -2.11
N PRO A 191 32.56 17.30 -1.44
CA PRO A 191 33.04 17.38 -0.06
C PRO A 191 32.12 16.62 0.90
N GLY A 192 32.74 15.83 1.79
CA GLY A 192 32.01 15.00 2.76
C GLY A 192 31.43 13.71 2.17
N PHE A 193 32.02 13.18 1.11
CA PHE A 193 31.60 11.91 0.50
C PHE A 193 31.65 10.74 1.48
N PHE A 194 30.53 10.03 1.59
CA PHE A 194 30.46 8.66 2.07
C PHE A 194 29.18 7.99 1.54
N VAL A 195 29.12 6.67 1.65
CA VAL A 195 27.97 5.84 1.26
C VAL A 195 27.43 5.08 2.46
N THR A 196 26.20 4.57 2.37
CA THR A 196 25.55 3.87 3.50
C THR A 196 26.02 2.43 3.68
N HIS A 197 26.56 1.79 2.63
CA HIS A 197 26.96 0.38 2.64
C HIS A 197 28.18 0.15 1.73
N PRO A 198 29.01 -0.89 1.99
CA PRO A 198 30.10 -1.26 1.10
C PRO A 198 29.60 -1.84 -0.24
N PRO A 199 30.45 -1.91 -1.28
CA PRO A 199 30.12 -2.56 -2.55
C PRO A 199 29.63 -3.99 -2.38
N THR A 200 28.47 -4.28 -2.95
CA THR A 200 27.91 -5.63 -3.05
C THR A 200 27.89 -6.10 -4.50
N ASP A 201 27.83 -7.41 -4.66
CA ASP A 201 27.57 -8.02 -5.97
C ASP A 201 26.09 -7.88 -6.37
N ALA A 202 25.78 -8.24 -7.61
CA ALA A 202 24.43 -8.21 -8.15
C ALA A 202 23.50 -9.13 -7.35
N SER A 203 22.26 -8.68 -7.12
CA SER A 203 21.22 -9.47 -6.46
C SER A 203 20.10 -9.80 -7.44
N PRO A 204 19.66 -11.08 -7.53
CA PRO A 204 18.48 -11.41 -8.32
C PRO A 204 17.22 -10.83 -7.66
N TYR A 205 16.22 -10.46 -8.46
CA TYR A 205 14.90 -10.08 -7.95
C TYR A 205 13.79 -10.84 -8.65
N GLY A 206 12.74 -11.19 -7.89
CA GLY A 206 11.53 -11.79 -8.42
C GLY A 206 10.55 -10.72 -8.91
N VAL A 207 9.78 -11.05 -9.94
CA VAL A 207 8.59 -10.31 -10.35
C VAL A 207 7.37 -11.11 -9.97
N TYR A 208 6.43 -10.45 -9.31
CA TYR A 208 5.12 -11.00 -8.97
C TYR A 208 4.08 -10.45 -9.94
N TRP A 209 3.53 -11.33 -10.77
CA TRP A 209 2.51 -11.00 -11.75
C TRP A 209 1.17 -11.64 -11.37
N PRO A 210 0.28 -10.89 -10.67
CA PRO A 210 -1.07 -11.35 -10.40
C PRO A 210 -1.90 -11.26 -11.67
N THR A 211 -2.52 -12.37 -12.06
CA THR A 211 -3.43 -12.41 -13.22
C THR A 211 -4.58 -13.38 -12.99
N LEU A 212 -5.53 -13.37 -13.92
CA LEU A 212 -6.64 -14.31 -14.00
C LEU A 212 -6.35 -15.30 -15.14
N VAL A 213 -6.60 -16.58 -14.91
CA VAL A 213 -6.57 -17.63 -15.94
C VAL A 213 -7.91 -18.34 -15.97
N PRO A 214 -8.38 -18.89 -17.11
CA PRO A 214 -9.57 -19.73 -17.13
C PRO A 214 -9.46 -20.85 -16.08
N SER A 215 -10.49 -21.01 -15.26
CA SER A 215 -10.45 -21.96 -14.13
C SER A 215 -10.26 -23.41 -14.60
N GLU A 216 -10.74 -23.75 -15.79
CA GLU A 216 -10.57 -25.07 -16.43
C GLU A 216 -9.12 -25.44 -16.76
N LEU A 217 -8.20 -24.47 -16.79
CA LEU A 217 -6.77 -24.73 -17.01
C LEU A 217 -6.03 -25.13 -15.71
N VAL A 218 -6.70 -25.07 -14.56
CA VAL A 218 -6.10 -25.35 -13.25
C VAL A 218 -6.71 -26.61 -12.66
N GLU A 219 -5.88 -27.64 -12.46
CA GLU A 219 -6.28 -28.85 -11.74
C GLU A 219 -6.23 -28.60 -10.23
N HIS A 220 -7.38 -28.71 -9.55
CA HIS A 220 -7.47 -28.60 -8.10
C HIS A 220 -7.44 -29.99 -7.46
N ARG A 221 -6.70 -30.14 -6.36
CA ARG A 221 -6.64 -31.39 -5.58
C ARG A 221 -6.55 -31.11 -4.08
N VAL A 222 -7.23 -31.93 -3.29
CA VAL A 222 -7.07 -31.98 -1.83
C VAL A 222 -6.19 -33.18 -1.51
N VAL A 223 -5.13 -32.95 -0.74
CA VAL A 223 -4.29 -34.01 -0.20
C VAL A 223 -4.59 -34.15 1.28
N LEU A 224 -5.08 -35.31 1.69
CA LEU A 224 -5.35 -35.65 3.08
C LEU A 224 -4.66 -36.99 3.38
N ASP A 225 -3.64 -36.93 4.22
CA ASP A 225 -2.73 -38.06 4.47
C ASP A 225 -2.18 -38.61 3.13
N ASP A 226 -2.42 -39.89 2.85
CA ASP A 226 -1.97 -40.56 1.62
C ASP A 226 -3.01 -40.47 0.47
N ALA A 227 -4.16 -39.83 0.69
CA ALA A 227 -5.21 -39.71 -0.31
C ALA A 227 -5.09 -38.38 -1.08
N THR A 228 -5.18 -38.47 -2.42
CA THR A 228 -5.35 -37.30 -3.30
C THR A 228 -6.75 -37.34 -3.90
N ILE A 229 -7.53 -36.30 -3.64
CA ILE A 229 -8.91 -36.16 -4.08
C ILE A 229 -8.95 -35.06 -5.16
N PRO A 230 -9.31 -35.36 -6.42
CA PRO A 230 -9.49 -34.35 -7.44
C PRO A 230 -10.69 -33.46 -7.08
N ILE A 231 -10.55 -32.16 -7.30
CA ILE A 231 -11.62 -31.18 -7.10
C ILE A 231 -11.95 -30.59 -8.47
N GLU A 232 -13.17 -30.84 -8.93
CA GLU A 232 -13.65 -30.23 -10.16
C GLU A 232 -13.71 -28.70 -10.03
N PRO A 233 -13.36 -27.93 -11.08
CA PRO A 233 -13.56 -26.49 -11.08
C PRO A 233 -15.01 -26.15 -10.76
N VAL A 234 -15.24 -25.16 -9.89
CA VAL A 234 -16.60 -24.80 -9.49
C VAL A 234 -17.37 -24.28 -10.69
N ALA A 235 -18.50 -24.90 -10.99
CA ALA A 235 -19.36 -24.48 -12.09
C ALA A 235 -19.83 -23.04 -11.88
N THR A 236 -19.66 -22.20 -12.90
CA THR A 236 -20.20 -20.85 -12.91
C THR A 236 -21.73 -20.94 -12.90
N GLY A 237 -22.34 -20.60 -11.77
CA GLY A 237 -23.79 -20.46 -11.66
C GLY A 237 -24.29 -19.18 -12.34
N PRO A 238 -25.60 -19.05 -12.60
CA PRO A 238 -26.18 -17.80 -13.07
C PRO A 238 -25.88 -16.70 -12.07
N SER A 239 -25.38 -15.56 -12.55
CA SER A 239 -25.17 -14.37 -11.72
C SER A 239 -26.51 -13.99 -11.08
N ARG A 240 -26.51 -13.86 -9.75
CA ARG A 240 -27.64 -13.32 -9.01
C ARG A 240 -27.37 -11.85 -8.74
N GLU A 241 -28.37 -11.02 -8.98
CA GLU A 241 -28.29 -9.62 -8.59
C GLU A 241 -28.19 -9.55 -7.07
N VAL A 242 -27.15 -8.85 -6.59
CA VAL A 242 -26.93 -8.64 -5.18
C VAL A 242 -27.52 -7.30 -4.81
N GLU A 243 -28.56 -7.34 -3.99
CA GLU A 243 -29.17 -6.14 -3.43
C GLU A 243 -28.18 -5.44 -2.48
N LEU A 244 -27.95 -4.16 -2.75
CA LEU A 244 -27.06 -3.34 -1.95
C LEU A 244 -27.81 -2.72 -0.76
N PRO A 245 -27.18 -2.61 0.41
CA PRO A 245 -27.78 -1.91 1.53
C PRO A 245 -27.97 -0.43 1.16
N VAL A 246 -29.17 0.10 1.40
CA VAL A 246 -29.43 1.54 1.29
C VAL A 246 -28.76 2.23 2.48
N VAL A 247 -27.86 3.16 2.19
CA VAL A 247 -27.18 3.98 3.21
C VAL A 247 -27.61 5.42 3.02
N GLU A 248 -28.44 5.90 3.95
CA GLU A 248 -28.82 7.32 3.99
C GLU A 248 -27.67 8.14 4.55
N LEU A 249 -27.19 9.08 3.74
CA LEU A 249 -26.07 9.96 4.10
C LEU A 249 -26.58 11.40 4.24
N PRO A 250 -26.20 12.11 5.32
CA PRO A 250 -26.50 13.52 5.45
C PRO A 250 -25.74 14.33 4.38
N PRO A 251 -26.20 15.54 4.02
CA PRO A 251 -25.44 16.41 3.13
C PRO A 251 -24.05 16.73 3.71
N PRO A 252 -23.03 16.94 2.87
CA PRO A 252 -21.72 17.36 3.35
C PRO A 252 -21.86 18.73 4.04
N PRO A 253 -21.23 18.94 5.21
CA PRO A 253 -21.31 20.23 5.89
C PRO A 253 -20.64 21.34 5.08
N GLU A 254 -21.30 22.48 5.05
CA GLU A 254 -20.84 23.71 4.40
C GLU A 254 -20.28 24.71 5.43
N GLY A 255 -19.66 25.79 4.95
CA GLY A 255 -19.19 26.90 5.77
C GLY A 255 -17.67 27.06 5.80
N GLU A 256 -17.18 27.71 6.85
CA GLU A 256 -15.75 28.01 7.06
C GLU A 256 -14.89 26.74 7.06
N THR A 257 -13.79 26.75 6.30
CA THR A 257 -12.79 25.67 6.27
C THR A 257 -11.51 26.06 6.98
N LEU A 258 -10.81 25.05 7.51
CA LEU A 258 -9.48 25.19 8.09
C LEU A 258 -8.49 24.28 7.35
N ARG A 259 -7.27 24.78 7.14
CA ARG A 259 -6.17 24.01 6.55
C ARG A 259 -5.55 23.06 7.57
N LEU A 260 -5.91 21.78 7.49
CA LEU A 260 -5.51 20.78 8.47
C LEU A 260 -5.16 19.43 7.80
N PRO A 261 -4.36 18.57 8.45
CA PRO A 261 -4.10 17.23 7.95
C PRO A 261 -5.38 16.40 7.83
N LEU A 262 -5.58 15.74 6.68
CA LEU A 262 -6.71 14.85 6.42
C LEU A 262 -6.86 13.76 7.48
N GLY A 263 -5.75 13.32 8.06
CA GLY A 263 -5.68 12.30 9.10
C GLY A 263 -6.35 12.65 10.42
N LEU A 264 -6.71 13.92 10.65
CA LEU A 264 -7.54 14.32 11.79
C LEU A 264 -8.99 13.84 11.63
N LEU A 265 -9.46 13.69 10.39
CA LEU A 265 -10.83 13.27 10.08
C LEU A 265 -10.92 11.80 9.67
N ALA A 266 -9.94 11.33 8.89
CA ALA A 266 -9.96 10.01 8.27
C ALA A 266 -8.86 9.09 8.80
N GLY A 267 -9.25 7.84 9.08
CA GLY A 267 -8.30 6.72 9.21
C GLY A 267 -7.88 6.23 7.83
N ALA A 268 -6.75 5.53 7.76
CA ALA A 268 -6.24 4.96 6.52
C ALA A 268 -5.63 3.58 6.72
N ARG A 269 -5.74 2.74 5.69
CA ARG A 269 -5.03 1.47 5.57
C ARG A 269 -4.55 1.33 4.15
N SER A 270 -3.30 0.94 3.98
CA SER A 270 -2.71 0.74 2.67
C SER A 270 -1.86 -0.52 2.63
N GLY A 271 -1.65 -1.01 1.42
CA GLY A 271 -0.85 -2.18 1.11
C GLY A 271 -0.65 -2.31 -0.40
N ASP A 272 0.19 -3.25 -0.79
CA ASP A 272 0.45 -3.53 -2.19
C ASP A 272 -0.61 -4.47 -2.78
N LYS A 273 -0.75 -4.41 -4.10
CA LYS A 273 -1.44 -5.43 -4.88
C LYS A 273 -0.64 -5.74 -6.12
N GLY A 274 0.49 -6.41 -5.91
CA GLY A 274 1.56 -6.50 -6.89
C GLY A 274 2.11 -5.12 -7.20
N GLY A 275 2.12 -4.72 -8.46
CA GLY A 275 2.62 -3.40 -8.88
C GLY A 275 1.78 -2.19 -8.45
N ASN A 276 0.59 -2.43 -7.90
CA ASN A 276 -0.37 -1.37 -7.55
C ASN A 276 -0.30 -1.06 -6.05
N ALA A 277 -0.60 0.19 -5.68
CA ALA A 277 -0.82 0.57 -4.29
C ALA A 277 -2.31 0.73 -3.99
N ASN A 278 -2.78 0.05 -2.96
CA ASN A 278 -4.11 0.20 -2.40
C ASN A 278 -4.08 1.18 -1.21
N VAL A 279 -5.06 2.07 -1.12
CA VAL A 279 -5.34 2.86 0.08
C VAL A 279 -6.83 3.02 0.32
N GLY A 280 -7.30 2.46 1.44
CA GLY A 280 -8.62 2.73 1.98
C GLY A 280 -8.59 3.86 3.00
N LEU A 281 -9.58 4.74 2.93
CA LEU A 281 -9.80 5.86 3.84
C LEU A 281 -11.21 5.74 4.42
N TRP A 282 -11.36 5.81 5.75
CA TRP A 282 -12.68 5.76 6.39
C TRP A 282 -12.85 6.87 7.42
N THR A 283 -14.09 7.28 7.65
CA THR A 283 -14.45 8.23 8.70
C THR A 283 -15.26 7.53 9.80
N ARG A 284 -15.48 8.24 10.92
CA ARG A 284 -16.30 7.75 12.04
C ARG A 284 -17.76 8.20 11.96
N ARG A 285 -18.01 9.27 11.20
CA ARG A 285 -19.29 9.97 11.16
C ARG A 285 -19.81 10.07 9.72
N PRO A 286 -21.11 9.87 9.48
CA PRO A 286 -21.69 9.98 8.14
C PRO A 286 -21.45 11.34 7.47
N GLU A 287 -21.52 12.45 8.19
CA GLU A 287 -21.29 13.80 7.66
C GLU A 287 -19.85 13.97 7.14
N ALA A 288 -18.90 13.41 7.87
CA ALA A 288 -17.49 13.39 7.49
C ALA A 288 -17.27 12.56 6.22
N PHE A 289 -17.98 11.42 6.11
CA PHE A 289 -17.91 10.59 4.90
C PHE A 289 -18.53 11.31 3.70
N SER A 290 -19.69 11.94 3.86
CA SER A 290 -20.33 12.74 2.80
C SER A 290 -19.40 13.82 2.28
N TRP A 291 -18.70 14.54 3.17
CA TRP A 291 -17.68 15.50 2.77
C TRP A 291 -16.52 14.82 2.04
N LEU A 292 -15.93 13.77 2.63
CA LEU A 292 -14.76 13.08 2.06
C LEU A 292 -15.05 12.55 0.65
N ARG A 293 -16.23 11.94 0.48
CA ARG A 293 -16.74 11.42 -0.79
C ARG A 293 -16.81 12.51 -1.85
N THR A 294 -17.39 13.67 -1.54
CA THR A 294 -17.49 14.78 -2.51
C THR A 294 -16.14 15.46 -2.73
N TYR A 295 -15.34 15.63 -1.68
CA TYR A 295 -14.07 16.33 -1.73
C TYR A 295 -12.98 15.54 -2.49
N LEU A 296 -12.78 14.26 -2.17
CA LEU A 296 -11.60 13.50 -2.62
C LEU A 296 -11.88 12.71 -3.90
N THR A 297 -12.02 13.41 -5.02
CA THR A 297 -12.12 12.79 -6.37
C THR A 297 -10.79 12.14 -6.78
N THR A 298 -10.78 11.31 -7.84
CA THR A 298 -9.53 10.77 -8.41
C THR A 298 -8.58 11.89 -8.87
N GLU A 299 -9.13 12.98 -9.42
CA GLU A 299 -8.37 14.17 -9.80
C GLU A 299 -7.74 14.85 -8.60
N ARG A 300 -8.53 15.13 -7.54
CA ARG A 300 -7.99 15.75 -6.32
C ARG A 300 -7.00 14.82 -5.61
N PHE A 301 -7.21 13.51 -5.65
CA PHE A 301 -6.26 12.54 -5.12
C PHE A 301 -4.90 12.65 -5.81
N ARG A 302 -4.86 12.74 -7.15
CA ARG A 302 -3.61 12.93 -7.92
C ARG A 302 -2.92 14.27 -7.60
N GLN A 303 -3.69 15.32 -7.36
CA GLN A 303 -3.14 16.62 -6.93
C GLN A 303 -2.50 16.53 -5.53
N LEU A 304 -3.14 15.81 -4.61
CA LEU A 304 -2.60 15.59 -3.27
C LEU A 304 -1.42 14.62 -3.25
N VAL A 305 -1.37 13.68 -4.19
CA VAL A 305 -0.32 12.66 -4.34
C VAL A 305 0.37 12.84 -5.69
N PRO A 306 1.36 13.76 -5.82
CA PRO A 306 1.97 14.09 -7.11
C PRO A 306 2.64 12.89 -7.80
N GLU A 307 3.15 11.92 -7.04
CA GLU A 307 3.70 10.68 -7.59
C GLU A 307 2.68 9.79 -8.31
N ALA A 308 1.38 10.04 -8.12
CA ALA A 308 0.29 9.39 -8.84
C ALA A 308 -0.23 10.19 -10.05
N ALA A 309 0.32 11.39 -10.34
CA ALA A 309 -0.22 12.30 -11.35
C ALA A 309 -0.26 11.68 -12.76
N GLY A 310 0.76 10.91 -13.14
CA GLY A 310 0.82 10.19 -14.41
C GLY A 310 0.18 8.80 -14.41
N LEU A 311 -0.39 8.36 -13.28
CA LEU A 311 -0.86 7.00 -13.08
C LEU A 311 -2.39 6.90 -13.17
N LYS A 312 -2.87 5.72 -13.57
CA LYS A 312 -4.29 5.39 -13.46
C LYS A 312 -4.64 5.28 -11.97
N VAL A 313 -5.65 6.04 -11.55
CA VAL A 313 -6.20 5.99 -10.19
C VAL A 313 -7.64 5.56 -10.29
N GLU A 314 -7.97 4.43 -9.69
CA GLU A 314 -9.33 3.93 -9.55
C GLU A 314 -9.86 4.32 -8.16
N ARG A 315 -11.15 4.64 -8.08
CA ARG A 315 -11.83 5.00 -6.83
C ARG A 315 -13.10 4.16 -6.68
N TYR A 316 -13.27 3.58 -5.51
CA TYR A 316 -14.45 2.83 -5.12
C TYR A 316 -15.04 3.42 -3.84
N GLU A 317 -16.36 3.42 -3.75
CA GLU A 317 -17.09 3.93 -2.59
C GLU A 317 -17.68 2.78 -1.80
N PHE A 318 -17.55 2.84 -0.48
CA PHE A 318 -18.16 1.91 0.46
C PHE A 318 -18.98 2.69 1.49
N PRO A 319 -20.16 3.23 1.12
CA PRO A 319 -21.03 3.95 2.05
C PRO A 319 -21.39 3.12 3.28
N ASN A 320 -21.55 1.81 3.11
CA ASN A 320 -21.81 0.83 4.17
C ASN A 320 -20.68 0.77 5.23
N LEU A 321 -19.46 1.20 4.88
CA LEU A 321 -18.29 1.26 5.77
C LEU A 321 -17.83 2.71 6.01
N LEU A 322 -18.57 3.71 5.53
CA LEU A 322 -18.16 5.13 5.54
C LEU A 322 -16.75 5.34 4.96
N ALA A 323 -16.45 4.64 3.86
CA ALA A 323 -15.09 4.56 3.32
C ALA A 323 -14.98 4.81 1.82
N LEU A 324 -13.80 5.29 1.41
CA LEU A 324 -13.34 5.34 0.03
C LEU A 324 -12.14 4.41 -0.11
N ASN A 325 -12.01 3.77 -1.26
CA ASN A 325 -10.85 2.96 -1.61
C ASN A 325 -10.23 3.44 -2.91
N PHE A 326 -8.93 3.66 -2.92
CA PHE A 326 -8.17 4.05 -4.11
C PHE A 326 -7.16 2.98 -4.48
N ILE A 327 -7.03 2.74 -5.79
CA ILE A 327 -5.98 1.92 -6.37
C ILE A 327 -5.14 2.79 -7.30
N VAL A 328 -3.86 2.96 -6.97
CA VAL A 328 -2.89 3.64 -7.83
C VAL A 328 -2.14 2.58 -8.64
N CYS A 329 -2.50 2.45 -9.91
CA CYS A 329 -1.95 1.40 -10.76
C CYS A 329 -0.49 1.70 -11.12
N GLY A 330 0.40 0.74 -10.90
CA GLY A 330 1.82 0.85 -11.25
C GLY A 330 2.69 1.69 -10.31
N LEU A 331 2.15 2.18 -9.17
CA LEU A 331 2.94 2.99 -8.22
C LEU A 331 4.19 2.25 -7.71
N LEU A 332 4.13 0.91 -7.64
CA LEU A 332 5.18 0.06 -7.10
C LEU A 332 6.01 -0.65 -8.19
N GLY A 333 5.81 -0.33 -9.47
CA GLY A 333 6.46 -1.00 -10.60
C GLY A 333 6.00 -2.46 -10.74
N ASP A 334 6.94 -3.39 -10.83
CA ASP A 334 6.65 -4.83 -11.01
C ASP A 334 6.40 -5.59 -9.68
N GLY A 335 6.00 -4.85 -8.64
CA GLY A 335 5.66 -5.37 -7.32
C GLY A 335 6.82 -5.40 -6.33
N VAL A 336 6.52 -5.84 -5.10
CA VAL A 336 7.37 -5.66 -3.91
C VAL A 336 8.83 -6.08 -4.13
N ALA A 337 9.05 -7.29 -4.64
CA ALA A 337 10.40 -7.83 -4.81
C ALA A 337 11.22 -7.09 -5.88
N ALA A 338 10.56 -6.54 -6.91
CA ALA A 338 11.18 -5.78 -7.99
C ALA A 338 11.24 -4.26 -7.72
N SER A 339 10.53 -3.79 -6.70
CA SER A 339 10.42 -2.36 -6.41
C SER A 339 11.75 -1.75 -5.97
N THR A 340 11.94 -0.47 -6.30
CA THR A 340 13.11 0.36 -5.99
C THR A 340 12.82 1.38 -4.89
N ARG A 341 11.58 1.39 -4.37
CA ARG A 341 11.12 2.33 -3.34
C ARG A 341 11.55 1.87 -1.94
N MET A 342 11.72 2.83 -1.03
CA MET A 342 11.99 2.54 0.39
C MET A 342 10.84 1.78 1.08
N ASP A 343 9.60 2.06 0.68
CA ASP A 343 8.41 1.33 1.11
C ASP A 343 7.82 0.57 -0.10
N PRO A 344 8.37 -0.63 -0.42
CA PRO A 344 7.97 -1.39 -1.61
C PRO A 344 6.58 -2.02 -1.48
N GLN A 345 5.98 -1.98 -0.30
CA GLN A 345 4.68 -2.58 0.03
C GLN A 345 3.58 -1.55 0.24
N ALA A 346 3.87 -0.26 0.02
CA ALA A 346 2.97 0.86 0.30
C ALA A 346 2.38 0.85 1.73
N LYS A 347 3.09 0.32 2.73
CA LYS A 347 2.57 0.23 4.12
C LYS A 347 2.38 1.61 4.76
N SER A 348 3.22 2.56 4.41
CA SER A 348 3.18 3.96 4.89
C SER A 348 2.25 4.85 4.05
N PHE A 349 1.83 4.39 2.87
CA PHE A 349 1.11 5.20 1.89
C PHE A 349 -0.18 5.82 2.43
N GLY A 350 -0.95 5.07 3.24
CA GLY A 350 -2.14 5.58 3.92
C GLY A 350 -1.84 6.73 4.88
N GLU A 351 -0.76 6.62 5.67
CA GLU A 351 -0.33 7.68 6.59
C GLU A 351 0.21 8.90 5.83
N TYR A 352 0.88 8.68 4.69
CA TYR A 352 1.28 9.77 3.79
C TYR A 352 0.07 10.54 3.24
N VAL A 353 -1.00 9.84 2.83
CA VAL A 353 -2.26 10.49 2.40
C VAL A 353 -2.92 11.23 3.58
N ARG A 354 -2.94 10.64 4.77
CA ARG A 354 -3.44 11.30 6.00
C ARG A 354 -2.64 12.56 6.36
N ALA A 355 -1.35 12.61 6.07
CA ALA A 355 -0.52 13.78 6.35
C ALA A 355 -0.80 14.97 5.41
N LYS A 356 -1.55 14.77 4.31
CA LYS A 356 -1.87 15.85 3.37
C LYS A 356 -2.76 16.90 4.02
N VAL A 357 -2.33 18.16 3.93
CA VAL A 357 -3.07 19.32 4.43
C VAL A 357 -4.14 19.70 3.41
N VAL A 358 -5.40 19.72 3.86
CA VAL A 358 -6.59 19.98 3.05
C VAL A 358 -7.52 20.98 3.74
N GLU A 359 -8.46 21.55 2.98
CA GLU A 359 -9.49 22.46 3.51
C GLU A 359 -10.61 21.65 4.16
N ILE A 360 -10.62 21.53 5.49
CA ILE A 360 -11.61 20.76 6.25
C ILE A 360 -12.68 21.72 6.81
N PRO A 361 -13.98 21.50 6.55
CA PRO A 361 -15.06 22.25 7.19
C PRO A 361 -14.94 22.23 8.71
N ARG A 362 -15.01 23.40 9.34
CA ARG A 362 -14.86 23.53 10.80
C ARG A 362 -15.88 22.69 11.58
N ALA A 363 -17.10 22.51 11.03
CA ALA A 363 -18.15 21.67 11.61
C ALA A 363 -17.74 20.18 11.74
N LEU A 364 -16.76 19.71 10.97
CA LEU A 364 -16.25 18.34 11.05
C LEU A 364 -15.22 18.13 12.17
N LEU A 365 -14.69 19.21 12.74
CA LEU A 365 -13.65 19.20 13.75
C LEU A 365 -14.18 19.28 15.18
N ALA A 366 -15.48 19.54 15.35
CA ALA A 366 -16.12 19.53 16.66
C ALA A 366 -16.18 18.08 17.17
N GLU A 367 -15.48 17.82 18.28
CA GLU A 367 -15.74 16.70 19.19
C GLU A 367 -16.75 17.13 20.26
#